data_AF-A0A662D8C6-F1
#
_entry.id   AF-A0A662D8C6-F1
#
_cell.length_a   1.000
_cell.length_b   1.000
_cell.length_c   1.000
_cell.angle_alpha   90.00
_cell.angle_beta   90.00
_cell.angle_gamma   90.00
#
_symmetry.space_group_name_H-M   'P 1'
#
loop_
_entity.id
_entity.type
_entity.pdbx_description
1 polymer ?
#
loop_
_entity_poly.entity_id
_entity_poly.type
_entity_poly.pdbx_seq_one_letter_code
_entity_poly.pdbx_strand_id
1 'polypeptide(L)'
;MVYEKRIVSALVWGVIFGFISWGLARVSGDVPLSGAVAIILSRTLLGFVIGISAWKIVWWLHGILLGLFFGLPSGFASLWLGRGWGAGFVLTVVTGMIFGFLIELLTTVVFKAELREAKPEEKEEEEKKSKE
;
A
#
# COMPACT_ATOMS: atom_id res chain seq x y z
N MET A 1 -2.79 21.25 6.95
CA MET A 1 -1.67 20.37 7.36
C MET A 1 -2.05 18.90 7.59
N VAL A 2 -3.31 18.46 7.49
CA VAL A 2 -3.68 17.02 7.64
C VAL A 2 -3.01 16.15 6.57
N TYR A 3 -2.85 16.67 5.35
CA TYR A 3 -2.24 15.97 4.23
C TYR A 3 -0.75 15.65 4.45
N GLU A 4 0.03 16.62 4.96
CA GLU A 4 1.44 16.40 5.31
C GLU A 4 1.60 15.32 6.38
N LYS A 5 0.77 15.36 7.43
CA LYS A 5 0.81 14.35 8.50
C LYS A 5 0.53 12.95 7.96
N ARG A 6 -0.49 12.82 7.09
CA ARG A 6 -0.87 11.55 6.47
C ARG A 6 0.22 11.00 5.55
N ILE A 7 0.80 11.85 4.71
CA ILE A 7 1.90 11.47 3.81
C ILE A 7 3.10 11.01 4.63
N VAL A 8 3.52 11.80 5.62
CA VAL A 8 4.70 11.48 6.43
C VAL A 8 4.49 10.20 7.22
N SER A 9 3.34 10.01 7.88
CA SER A 9 3.06 8.78 8.63
C SER A 9 3.01 7.55 7.72
N ALA A 10 2.31 7.64 6.59
CA ALA A 10 2.18 6.52 5.66
C ALA A 10 3.52 6.17 5.01
N LEU A 11 4.35 7.16 4.69
CA LEU A 11 5.70 6.97 4.17
C LEU A 11 6.61 6.28 5.19
N VAL A 12 6.60 6.74 6.45
CA VAL A 12 7.39 6.14 7.55
C VAL A 12 6.99 4.67 7.75
N TRP A 13 5.69 4.37 7.80
CA TRP A 13 5.23 2.98 7.90
C TRP A 13 5.58 2.17 6.65
N GLY A 14 5.48 2.74 5.46
CA GLY A 14 5.92 2.11 4.22
C GLY A 14 7.40 1.70 4.25
N VAL A 15 8.28 2.57 4.77
CA VAL A 15 9.70 2.26 4.94
C VAL A 15 9.90 1.14 5.97
N ILE A 16 9.24 1.22 7.13
CA ILE A 16 9.34 0.20 8.19
C ILE A 16 8.89 -1.17 7.66
N PHE A 17 7.73 -1.24 7.03
CA PHE A 17 7.24 -2.48 6.42
C PHE A 17 8.10 -2.93 5.23
N GLY A 18 8.79 -2.02 4.56
CA GLY A 18 9.82 -2.36 3.56
C GLY A 18 10.97 -3.16 4.16
N PHE A 19 11.52 -2.72 5.29
CA PHE A 19 12.57 -3.46 6.02
C PHE A 19 12.06 -4.79 6.57
N ILE A 20 10.84 -4.83 7.11
CA ILE A 20 10.21 -6.08 7.57
C ILE A 20 10.04 -7.05 6.39
N SER A 21 9.56 -6.56 5.24
CA SER A 21 9.38 -7.37 4.03
C SER A 21 10.71 -7.91 3.50
N TRP A 22 11.78 -7.12 3.58
CA TRP A 22 13.12 -7.57 3.21
C TRP A 22 13.62 -8.66 4.17
N GLY A 23 13.43 -8.48 5.49
CA GLY A 23 13.76 -9.50 6.49
C GLY A 23 13.04 -10.82 6.24
N LEU A 24 11.74 -10.77 5.93
CA LEU A 24 10.97 -11.95 5.55
C LEU A 24 11.49 -12.61 4.27
N ALA A 25 11.83 -11.82 3.25
CA ALA A 25 12.41 -12.35 2.01
C ALA A 25 13.76 -13.04 2.23
N ARG A 26 14.56 -12.57 3.19
CA ARG A 26 15.85 -13.17 3.60
C ARG A 26 15.67 -14.52 4.27
N VAL A 27 14.57 -14.74 5.00
CA VAL A 27 14.25 -16.06 5.59
C VAL A 27 14.04 -17.10 4.49
N SER A 28 13.49 -16.70 3.34
CA SER A 28 13.27 -17.58 2.20
C SER A 28 14.47 -17.77 1.27
N GLY A 29 15.63 -17.18 1.59
CA GLY A 29 16.88 -17.36 0.83
C GLY A 29 17.71 -16.08 0.68
N ASP A 30 18.79 -16.19 -0.10
CA ASP A 30 19.66 -15.05 -0.35
C ASP A 30 18.95 -14.00 -1.24
N VAL A 31 19.06 -12.72 -0.89
CA VAL A 31 18.41 -11.62 -1.60
C VAL A 31 19.51 -10.66 -2.04
N PRO A 32 19.76 -10.51 -3.35
CA PRO A 32 20.78 -9.58 -3.83
C PRO A 32 20.40 -8.15 -3.43
N LEU A 33 21.40 -7.26 -3.37
CA LEU A 33 21.19 -5.86 -2.98
C LEU A 33 20.11 -5.18 -3.84
N SER A 34 20.08 -5.46 -5.14
CA SER A 34 19.05 -4.94 -6.06
C SER A 34 17.64 -5.40 -5.67
N GLY A 35 17.49 -6.65 -5.22
CA GLY A 35 16.22 -7.19 -4.70
C GLY A 35 15.81 -6.55 -3.38
N ALA A 36 16.77 -6.31 -2.48
CA ALA A 36 16.52 -5.63 -1.21
C ALA A 36 15.99 -4.20 -1.45
N VAL A 37 16.67 -3.44 -2.32
CA VAL A 37 16.24 -2.09 -2.72
C VAL A 37 14.86 -2.12 -3.35
N ALA A 38 14.60 -3.05 -4.28
CA ALA A 38 13.29 -3.18 -4.93
C ALA A 38 12.16 -3.46 -3.93
N ILE A 39 12.39 -4.36 -2.95
CA ILE A 39 11.41 -4.68 -1.91
C ILE A 39 11.12 -3.45 -1.04
N ILE A 40 12.16 -2.81 -0.50
CA ILE A 40 12.00 -1.65 0.39
C ILE A 40 11.33 -0.50 -0.35
N LEU A 41 11.76 -0.21 -1.59
CA LEU A 41 11.21 0.86 -2.41
C LEU A 41 9.75 0.58 -2.77
N SER A 42 9.40 -0.66 -3.11
CA SER A 42 8.01 -1.06 -3.40
C SER A 42 7.07 -0.76 -2.22
N ARG A 43 7.49 -1.06 -0.99
CA ARG A 43 6.66 -0.82 0.22
C ARG A 43 6.64 0.65 0.61
N THR A 44 7.74 1.36 0.38
CA THR A 44 7.82 2.82 0.54
C THR A 44 6.87 3.52 -0.44
N LEU A 45 6.86 3.11 -1.71
CA LEU A 45 5.94 3.62 -2.73
C LEU A 45 4.49 3.30 -2.39
N LEU A 46 4.18 2.11 -1.89
CA LEU A 46 2.85 1.77 -1.40
C LEU A 46 2.40 2.73 -0.29
N GLY A 47 3.25 2.97 0.71
CA GLY A 47 2.96 3.93 1.78
C GLY A 47 2.80 5.36 1.28
N PHE A 48 3.63 5.79 0.33
CA PHE A 48 3.49 7.10 -0.31
C PHE A 48 2.17 7.22 -1.07
N VAL A 49 1.81 6.24 -1.90
CA VAL A 49 0.55 6.21 -2.66
C VAL A 49 -0.64 6.19 -1.71
N ILE A 50 -0.59 5.39 -0.63
CA ILE A 50 -1.59 5.44 0.44
C ILE A 50 -1.74 6.87 0.95
N GLY A 51 -0.63 7.52 1.33
CA GLY A 51 -0.62 8.85 1.92
C GLY A 51 -1.17 9.96 1.01
N ILE A 52 -0.85 9.92 -0.29
CA ILE A 52 -1.34 10.92 -1.27
C ILE A 52 -2.73 10.60 -1.80
N SER A 53 -3.15 9.32 -1.75
CA SER A 53 -4.41 8.91 -2.35
C SER A 53 -5.60 9.61 -1.70
N ALA A 54 -6.47 10.14 -2.54
CA ALA A 54 -7.71 10.82 -2.19
C ALA A 54 -8.94 9.96 -2.53
N TRP A 55 -8.79 8.63 -2.57
CA TRP A 55 -9.86 7.74 -3.04
C TRP A 55 -11.04 7.72 -2.04
N LYS A 56 -12.26 7.94 -2.54
CA LYS A 56 -13.50 8.02 -1.74
C LYS A 56 -14.04 6.62 -1.37
N ILE A 57 -13.26 5.80 -0.66
CA ILE A 57 -13.66 4.43 -0.24
C ILE A 57 -13.37 4.19 1.24
N VAL A 58 -13.98 3.15 1.82
CA VAL A 58 -13.72 2.76 3.21
C VAL A 58 -12.23 2.45 3.42
N TRP A 59 -11.65 3.02 4.48
CA TRP A 59 -10.19 3.00 4.72
C TRP A 59 -9.59 1.59 4.65
N TRP A 60 -10.25 0.58 5.24
CA TRP A 60 -9.74 -0.78 5.26
C TRP A 60 -9.65 -1.39 3.86
N LEU A 61 -10.61 -1.08 2.99
CA LEU A 61 -10.61 -1.53 1.60
C LEU A 61 -9.56 -0.77 0.78
N HIS A 62 -9.33 0.51 1.08
CA HIS A 62 -8.29 1.31 0.44
C HIS A 62 -6.90 0.69 0.58
N GLY A 63 -6.50 0.38 1.82
CA GLY A 63 -5.23 -0.25 2.10
C GLY A 63 -5.08 -1.63 1.42
N ILE A 64 -6.16 -2.43 1.44
CA ILE A 64 -6.16 -3.76 0.81
C ILE A 64 -6.02 -3.66 -0.72
N LEU A 65 -6.77 -2.75 -1.37
CA LEU A 65 -6.75 -2.60 -2.82
C LEU A 65 -5.41 -2.07 -3.32
N LEU A 66 -4.83 -1.08 -2.65
CA LEU A 66 -3.49 -0.60 -2.99
C LEU A 66 -2.43 -1.68 -2.71
N GLY A 67 -2.56 -2.40 -1.60
CA GLY A 67 -1.70 -3.54 -1.29
C GLY A 67 -1.77 -4.64 -2.35
N LEU A 68 -2.97 -4.93 -2.87
CA LEU A 68 -3.18 -5.85 -4.00
C LEU A 68 -2.53 -5.31 -5.28
N PHE A 69 -2.76 -4.04 -5.61
CA PHE A 69 -2.23 -3.40 -6.81
C PHE A 69 -0.70 -3.43 -6.85
N PHE A 70 -0.03 -3.13 -5.74
CA PHE A 70 1.44 -3.22 -5.64
C PHE A 70 1.94 -4.66 -5.45
N GLY A 71 1.11 -5.52 -4.85
CA GLY A 71 1.39 -6.93 -4.62
C GLY A 71 1.39 -7.75 -5.92
N LEU A 72 0.53 -7.43 -6.89
CA LEU A 72 0.40 -8.17 -8.16
C LEU A 72 1.67 -8.13 -9.02
N PRO A 73 2.25 -6.96 -9.38
CA PRO A 73 3.53 -6.90 -10.09
C PRO A 73 4.65 -7.61 -9.32
N SER A 74 4.68 -7.45 -7.99
CA SER A 74 5.67 -8.13 -7.14
C SER A 74 5.49 -9.65 -7.17
N GLY A 75 4.27 -10.15 -7.18
CA GLY A 75 3.95 -11.57 -7.27
C GLY A 75 4.39 -12.16 -8.60
N PHE A 76 4.14 -11.47 -9.71
CA PHE A 76 4.64 -11.88 -11.03
C PHE A 76 6.16 -11.87 -11.09
N ALA A 77 6.81 -10.88 -10.48
CA ALA A 77 8.27 -10.86 -10.35
C ALA A 77 8.77 -12.10 -9.56
N SER A 78 8.07 -12.50 -8.49
CA SER A 78 8.39 -13.74 -7.75
C SER A 78 8.26 -14.99 -8.62
N LEU A 79 7.28 -15.06 -9.53
CA LEU A 79 7.18 -16.16 -10.50
C LEU A 79 8.36 -16.19 -11.47
N TRP A 80 8.74 -15.01 -12.00
CA TRP A 80 9.88 -14.87 -12.90
C TRP A 80 11.19 -15.32 -12.26
N LEU A 81 11.32 -15.13 -10.95
CA LEU A 81 12.45 -15.58 -10.14
C LEU A 81 12.37 -17.07 -9.73
N GLY A 82 11.40 -17.83 -10.25
CA GLY A 82 11.28 -19.27 -10.00
C GLY A 82 10.72 -19.66 -8.63
N ARG A 83 10.13 -18.72 -7.86
CA ARG A 83 9.57 -19.02 -6.52
C ARG A 83 8.22 -19.77 -6.55
N GLY A 84 7.66 -20.02 -7.73
CA GLY A 84 6.43 -20.79 -7.92
C GLY A 84 5.15 -20.04 -7.51
N TRP A 85 3.99 -20.63 -7.84
CA TRP A 85 2.68 -20.01 -7.65
C TRP A 85 2.25 -19.89 -6.20
N GLY A 86 2.53 -20.89 -5.35
CA GLY A 86 2.13 -20.87 -3.94
C GLY A 86 2.98 -19.90 -3.10
N ALA A 87 4.16 -20.36 -2.70
CA ALA A 87 5.05 -19.61 -1.82
C ALA A 87 5.67 -18.35 -2.48
N GLY A 88 5.69 -18.28 -3.81
CA GLY A 88 6.14 -17.09 -4.55
C GLY A 88 4.99 -16.11 -4.77
N PHE A 89 4.13 -16.39 -5.75
CA PHE A 89 3.08 -15.46 -6.19
C PHE A 89 2.05 -15.17 -5.09
N VAL A 90 1.34 -16.20 -4.61
CA VAL A 90 0.24 -16.03 -3.67
C VAL A 90 0.73 -15.39 -2.37
N LEU A 91 1.84 -15.87 -1.81
CA LEU A 91 2.40 -15.28 -0.60
C LEU A 91 2.76 -13.81 -0.79
N THR A 92 3.42 -13.45 -1.89
CA THR A 92 3.82 -12.05 -2.16
C THR A 92 2.61 -11.13 -2.28
N VAL A 93 1.56 -11.57 -2.98
CA VAL A 93 0.32 -10.80 -3.17
C VAL A 93 -0.40 -10.62 -1.84
N VAL A 94 -0.58 -11.71 -1.09
CA VAL A 94 -1.26 -11.68 0.22
C VAL A 94 -0.49 -10.82 1.21
N THR A 95 0.84 -10.92 1.27
CA THR A 95 1.66 -10.03 2.10
C THR A 95 1.52 -8.57 1.68
N GLY A 96 1.45 -8.28 0.38
CA GLY A 96 1.19 -6.94 -0.14
C GLY A 96 -0.15 -6.37 0.37
N MET A 97 -1.21 -7.16 0.30
CA MET A 97 -2.54 -6.79 0.81
C MET A 97 -2.50 -6.53 2.32
N ILE A 98 -1.88 -7.41 3.10
CA ILE A 98 -1.75 -7.28 4.55
C ILE A 98 -0.98 -6.01 4.91
N PHE A 99 0.16 -5.75 4.26
CA PHE A 99 0.96 -4.57 4.57
C PHE A 99 0.28 -3.27 4.12
N GLY A 100 -0.40 -3.27 2.97
CA GLY A 100 -1.23 -2.13 2.56
C GLY A 100 -2.33 -1.82 3.57
N PHE A 101 -3.02 -2.86 4.05
CA PHE A 101 -4.01 -2.72 5.12
C PHE A 101 -3.39 -2.18 6.42
N LEU A 102 -2.26 -2.73 6.87
CA LEU A 102 -1.61 -2.29 8.11
C LEU A 102 -1.08 -0.86 8.03
N ILE A 103 -0.50 -0.45 6.90
CA ILE A 103 -0.04 0.94 6.69
C ILE A 103 -1.23 1.91 6.79
N GLU A 104 -2.34 1.58 6.13
CA GLU A 104 -3.56 2.39 6.16
C GLU A 104 -4.18 2.41 7.56
N LEU A 105 -4.25 1.25 8.23
CA LEU A 105 -4.77 1.13 9.60
C LEU A 105 -3.97 2.01 10.56
N LEU A 106 -2.64 1.92 10.55
CA LEU A 106 -1.80 2.72 11.43
C LEU A 106 -1.96 4.21 11.10
N THR A 107 -1.92 4.57 9.83
CA THR A 107 -2.07 5.96 9.39
C THR A 107 -3.42 6.56 9.79
N THR A 108 -4.51 5.84 9.53
CA THR A 108 -5.87 6.36 9.72
C THR A 108 -6.35 6.21 11.17
N VAL A 109 -6.09 5.07 11.83
CA VAL A 109 -6.62 4.81 13.18
C VAL A 109 -5.67 5.31 14.27
N VAL A 110 -4.35 5.05 14.15
CA VAL A 110 -3.39 5.43 15.20
C VAL A 110 -3.05 6.91 15.12
N PHE A 111 -2.79 7.43 13.91
CA PHE A 111 -2.44 8.83 13.71
C PHE A 111 -3.65 9.74 13.47
N LYS A 112 -4.87 9.18 13.40
CA LYS A 112 -6.12 9.91 13.11
C LYS A 112 -6.01 10.77 11.85
N ALA A 113 -5.21 10.33 10.88
CA ALA A 113 -5.00 11.01 9.61
C ALA A 113 -6.03 10.49 8.60
N GLU A 114 -7.30 10.84 8.84
CA GLU A 114 -8.45 10.33 8.09
C GLU A 114 -8.40 10.72 6.61
N LEU A 115 -8.92 9.81 5.76
CA LEU A 115 -9.26 10.12 4.37
C LEU A 115 -10.34 11.20 4.37
N ARG A 116 -10.20 12.22 3.50
CA ARG A 116 -11.15 13.33 3.40
C ARG A 116 -12.56 12.77 3.11
N GLU A 117 -13.48 12.87 4.05
CA GLU A 117 -14.91 12.75 3.76
C GLU A 117 -15.32 13.98 2.96
N ALA A 118 -15.89 13.77 1.76
CA ALA A 118 -16.47 14.87 0.99
C ALA A 118 -17.64 15.43 1.79
N LYS A 119 -17.63 16.75 2.03
CA LYS A 119 -18.82 17.45 2.52
C LYS A 119 -20.00 17.16 1.56
N PRO A 120 -21.23 17.00 2.06
CA PRO A 120 -22.40 16.66 1.25
C PRO A 120 -22.62 17.60 0.04
N GLU A 121 -22.13 18.83 0.09
CA GLU A 121 -22.26 19.86 -0.95
C GLU A 121 -21.51 19.52 -2.26
N GLU A 122 -20.38 18.80 -2.21
CA GLU A 122 -19.63 18.41 -3.42
C GLU A 122 -20.32 17.26 -4.20
N LYS A 123 -21.19 16.46 -3.54
CA LYS A 123 -21.94 15.37 -4.21
C LYS A 123 -23.05 15.91 -5.13
N GLU A 124 -23.72 16.99 -4.75
CA GLU A 124 -24.75 17.59 -5.60
C GLU A 124 -24.16 18.25 -6.86
N GLU A 125 -22.95 18.81 -6.78
CA GLU A 125 -22.29 19.40 -7.96
C GLU A 125 -21.74 18.34 -8.93
N GLU A 126 -21.15 17.24 -8.43
CA GLU A 126 -20.71 16.12 -9.30
C GLU A 126 -21.92 15.42 -9.95
N GLU A 127 -23.04 15.25 -9.25
CA GLU A 127 -24.26 14.64 -9.82
C GLU A 127 -24.94 15.56 -10.85
N LYS A 128 -24.88 16.89 -10.67
CA LYS A 128 -25.34 17.86 -11.68
C LYS A 128 -24.43 17.86 -12.92
N LYS A 129 -23.10 17.84 -12.74
CA LYS A 129 -22.14 17.80 -13.85
C LYS A 129 -22.13 16.49 -14.65
N SER A 130 -22.55 15.37 -14.05
CA SER A 130 -22.65 14.09 -14.74
C SER A 130 -23.96 13.93 -15.52
N LYS A 131 -24.93 14.83 -15.34
CA LYS A 131 -26.25 14.80 -15.98
C LYS A 131 -26.45 15.90 -17.04
N GLU A 132 -25.45 16.77 -17.25
CA GLU A 132 -25.32 17.69 -18.40
C GLU A 132 -24.41 17.07 -19.47
#